data_AF-A0A6A7FTQ8-F1
#
_entry.id   AF-A0A6A7FTQ8-F1
#
_cell.length_a   1.000
_cell.length_b   1.000
_cell.length_c   1.000
_cell.angle_alpha   90.00
_cell.angle_beta   90.00
_cell.angle_gamma   90.00
#
_symmetry.space_group_name_H-M   'P 1'
#
loop_
_entity.id
_entity.type
_entity.pdbx_description
1 polymer ?
#
loop_
_entity_poly.entity_id
_entity_poly.type
_entity_poly.pdbx_seq_one_letter_code
_entity_poly.pdbx_strand_id
1 'polypeptide(L)'
;MDSVLLHCFLKALQQSKGALPLPLLVSNFYRLHVLPACPDGASLDIKKTSYKKLSKFLKAMEEKNILTITEYPKGVENITSVTYDHRDILLFRYKKSETTKKVVDGVEEFVPPTMEEVYQVSGDTIEFFRACGKCKGEVLSRLEVREVVTTYIKRKKLVDPSTKMVNLEPPLHGAIIAPKEGLVRTLKWDQVFSRLLGRMAPAVRIQRAGFPDIIKKGKIDPIEMVVVKRAGNKKVTLLYNVGHFGIVESEFARQVQHMAAASTSVGPAEHKPQGTIQILVQGNATLEIAKLLTETYNIPKKYIKGLELIPKGRKGVNK
;
A
#
# COMPACT_ATOMS: atom_id res chain seq x y z
N MET A 1 32.85 17.73 -1.05
CA MET A 1 31.37 17.85 -1.02
C MET A 1 30.87 18.81 -2.09
N ASP A 2 31.54 19.95 -2.30
CA ASP A 2 31.15 20.95 -3.32
C ASP A 2 31.20 20.41 -4.75
N SER A 3 32.21 19.61 -5.08
CA SER A 3 32.30 18.91 -6.37
C SER A 3 31.14 17.95 -6.60
N VAL A 4 30.66 17.28 -5.54
CA VAL A 4 29.49 16.38 -5.60
C VAL A 4 28.22 17.19 -5.79
N LEU A 5 28.04 18.30 -5.05
CA LEU A 5 26.90 19.21 -5.23
C LEU A 5 26.82 19.75 -6.66
N LEU A 6 27.95 20.22 -7.21
CA LEU A 6 28.02 20.75 -8.57
C LEU A 6 27.74 19.65 -9.61
N HIS A 7 28.29 18.45 -9.42
CA HIS A 7 28.03 17.30 -10.28
C HIS A 7 26.54 16.93 -10.30
N CYS A 8 25.91 16.81 -9.13
CA CYS A 8 24.48 16.51 -9.01
C CYS A 8 23.61 17.60 -9.66
N PHE A 9 23.98 18.87 -9.48
CA PHE A 9 23.28 20.01 -10.06
C PHE A 9 23.33 20.02 -11.59
N LEU A 10 24.52 19.89 -12.20
CA LEU A 10 24.67 19.88 -13.65
C LEU A 10 23.98 18.67 -14.28
N LYS A 11 24.08 17.50 -13.63
CA LYS A 11 23.36 16.29 -14.02
C LYS A 11 21.85 16.48 -13.99
N ALA A 12 21.32 17.10 -12.94
CA ALA A 12 19.89 17.40 -12.83
C ALA A 12 19.38 18.28 -13.98
N LEU A 13 20.13 19.32 -14.36
CA LEU A 13 19.79 20.18 -15.49
C LEU A 13 19.89 19.45 -16.85
N GLN A 14 20.90 18.61 -17.04
CA GLN A 14 21.03 17.85 -18.28
C GLN A 14 19.95 16.76 -18.41
N GLN A 15 19.50 16.18 -17.29
CA GLN A 15 18.42 15.19 -17.25
C GLN A 15 17.04 15.81 -17.49
N SER A 16 16.80 17.04 -17.06
CA SER A 16 15.52 17.70 -17.28
C SER A 16 15.26 18.09 -18.73
N LYS A 17 16.29 18.13 -19.60
CA LYS A 17 16.18 18.38 -21.05
C LYS A 17 15.30 19.59 -21.42
N GLY A 18 15.37 20.68 -20.65
CA GLY A 18 14.54 21.86 -20.92
C GLY A 18 13.10 21.78 -20.40
N ALA A 19 12.66 20.66 -19.82
CA ALA A 19 11.28 20.42 -19.41
C ALA A 19 11.00 20.70 -17.92
N LEU A 20 11.82 21.54 -17.25
CA LEU A 20 11.52 21.95 -15.88
C LEU A 20 10.27 22.83 -15.84
N PRO A 21 9.32 22.60 -14.91
CA PRO A 21 8.14 23.43 -14.75
C PRO A 21 8.52 24.76 -14.07
N LEU A 22 8.95 25.74 -14.87
CA LEU A 22 9.34 27.08 -14.40
C LEU A 22 8.11 28.01 -14.35
N PRO A 23 7.98 28.90 -13.34
CA PRO A 23 8.91 29.10 -12.21
C PRO A 23 8.86 27.94 -11.20
N LEU A 24 10.04 27.45 -10.78
CA LEU A 24 10.20 26.29 -9.92
C LEU A 24 10.76 26.68 -8.56
N LEU A 25 10.09 26.29 -7.47
CA LEU A 25 10.57 26.52 -6.12
C LEU A 25 11.96 25.92 -5.90
N VAL A 26 12.90 26.71 -5.38
CA VAL A 26 14.30 26.31 -5.15
C VAL A 26 14.42 25.04 -4.29
N SER A 27 13.60 24.92 -3.24
CA SER A 27 13.60 23.75 -2.37
C SER A 27 13.07 22.48 -3.06
N ASN A 28 12.09 22.63 -3.96
CA ASN A 28 11.60 21.53 -4.79
C ASN A 28 12.64 21.12 -5.81
N PHE A 29 13.30 22.09 -6.46
CA PHE A 29 14.37 21.80 -7.41
C PHE A 29 15.50 20.97 -6.77
N TYR A 30 15.95 21.37 -5.59
CA TYR A 30 16.98 20.62 -4.87
C TYR A 30 16.52 19.22 -4.48
N ARG A 31 15.30 19.08 -3.96
CA ARG A 31 14.77 17.79 -3.50
C ARG A 31 14.46 16.82 -4.63
N LEU A 32 13.85 17.30 -5.72
CA LEU A 32 13.28 16.47 -6.79
C LEU A 32 14.27 16.23 -7.93
N HIS A 33 15.23 17.13 -8.16
CA HIS A 33 16.14 17.01 -9.29
C HIS A 33 17.60 16.85 -8.84
N VAL A 34 18.08 17.64 -7.86
CA VAL A 34 19.49 17.60 -7.45
C VAL A 34 19.83 16.40 -6.55
N LEU A 35 19.02 16.09 -5.54
CA LEU A 35 19.25 14.94 -4.66
C LEU A 35 19.25 13.59 -5.41
N PRO A 36 18.30 13.31 -6.32
CA PRO A 36 18.29 12.05 -7.07
C PRO A 36 19.45 11.91 -8.06
N ALA A 37 20.02 13.02 -8.51
CA ALA A 37 21.17 13.02 -9.40
C ALA A 37 22.48 12.58 -8.71
N CYS A 38 22.46 12.30 -7.40
CA CYS A 38 23.63 11.84 -6.65
C CYS A 38 24.15 10.46 -7.13
N PRO A 39 25.47 10.25 -7.21
CA PRO A 39 26.05 8.94 -7.50
C PRO A 39 25.79 7.91 -6.40
N ASP A 40 25.70 6.61 -6.77
CA ASP A 40 25.57 5.51 -5.81
C ASP A 40 26.70 5.52 -4.78
N GLY A 41 26.35 5.46 -3.49
CA GLY A 41 27.30 5.51 -2.37
C GLY A 41 27.72 6.91 -1.93
N ALA A 42 27.32 7.97 -2.65
CA ALA A 42 27.52 9.35 -2.21
C ALA A 42 26.27 9.88 -1.48
N SER A 43 26.47 10.59 -0.36
CA SER A 43 25.41 11.34 0.31
C SER A 43 25.62 12.83 0.05
N LEU A 44 24.56 13.55 -0.31
CA LEU A 44 24.61 14.99 -0.55
C LEU A 44 23.99 15.75 0.64
N ASP A 45 24.84 16.42 1.40
CA ASP A 45 24.48 17.25 2.55
C ASP A 45 25.02 18.67 2.34
N ILE A 46 24.10 19.61 2.08
CA ILE A 46 24.41 21.04 1.89
C ILE A 46 25.18 21.63 3.06
N LYS A 47 24.94 21.17 4.30
CA LYS A 47 25.62 21.73 5.48
C LYS A 47 27.12 21.40 5.49
N LYS A 48 27.52 20.33 4.80
CA LYS A 48 28.91 19.90 4.63
C LYS A 48 29.59 20.51 3.40
N THR A 49 28.90 21.37 2.66
CA THR A 49 29.46 22.14 1.53
C THR A 49 30.00 23.49 1.99
N SER A 50 30.92 24.10 1.23
CA SER A 50 31.44 25.45 1.54
C SER A 50 30.36 26.53 1.49
N TYR A 51 29.26 26.28 0.78
CA TYR A 51 28.11 27.17 0.69
C TYR A 51 27.28 27.18 1.98
N LYS A 52 27.20 26.05 2.70
CA LYS A 52 26.42 25.83 3.93
C LYS A 52 24.89 26.04 3.82
N LYS A 53 24.41 26.71 2.77
CA LYS A 53 23.01 27.02 2.45
C LYS A 53 22.76 26.89 0.95
N LEU A 54 21.59 26.37 0.56
CA LEU A 54 21.17 26.21 -0.84
C LEU A 54 21.14 27.55 -1.60
N SER A 55 20.55 28.57 -0.99
CA SER A 55 20.43 29.91 -1.58
C SER A 55 21.80 30.49 -1.95
N LYS A 56 22.84 30.27 -1.14
CA LYS A 56 24.21 30.73 -1.42
C LYS A 56 24.82 30.00 -2.62
N PHE A 57 24.54 28.69 -2.74
CA PHE A 57 24.98 27.92 -3.90
C PHE A 57 24.30 28.38 -5.18
N LEU A 58 22.97 28.55 -5.16
CA LEU A 58 22.24 28.93 -6.36
C LEU A 58 22.55 30.37 -6.80
N LYS A 59 22.77 31.31 -5.88
CA LYS A 59 23.29 32.64 -6.22
C LYS A 59 24.64 32.58 -6.95
N ALA A 60 25.54 31.68 -6.53
CA ALA A 60 26.80 31.47 -7.23
C ALA A 60 26.61 30.80 -8.63
N MET A 61 25.51 30.09 -8.86
CA MET A 61 25.15 29.56 -10.19
C MET A 61 24.46 30.61 -11.07
N GLU A 62 23.74 31.54 -10.44
CA GLU A 62 23.15 32.71 -11.09
C GLU A 62 24.23 33.71 -11.56
N GLU A 63 25.24 33.98 -10.72
CA GLU A 63 26.42 34.78 -11.11
C GLU A 63 27.18 34.17 -12.31
N LYS A 64 27.07 32.86 -12.51
CA LYS A 64 27.62 32.14 -13.66
C LYS A 64 26.67 32.11 -14.87
N ASN A 65 25.51 32.75 -14.80
CA ASN A 65 24.48 32.76 -15.84
C ASN A 65 23.92 31.36 -16.19
N ILE A 66 24.00 30.40 -15.27
CA ILE A 66 23.46 29.04 -15.50
C ILE A 66 21.93 29.02 -15.28
N LEU A 67 21.43 29.82 -14.33
CA LEU A 67 20.02 29.96 -14.01
C LEU A 67 19.71 31.37 -13.52
N THR A 68 18.43 31.70 -13.42
CA THR A 68 17.94 32.96 -12.85
C THR A 68 16.99 32.67 -11.69
N ILE A 69 17.13 33.41 -10.60
CA ILE A 69 16.36 33.27 -9.36
C ILE A 69 15.55 34.55 -9.15
N THR A 70 14.27 34.40 -8.84
CA THR A 70 13.44 35.52 -8.37
C THR A 70 12.77 35.17 -7.06
N GLU A 71 12.51 36.21 -6.26
CA GLU A 71 11.83 36.07 -4.97
C GLU A 71 10.34 36.41 -5.15
N TYR A 72 9.49 35.39 -5.25
CA TYR A 72 8.05 35.57 -5.40
C TYR A 72 7.26 34.32 -4.95
N PRO A 73 6.39 34.42 -3.93
CA PRO A 73 6.11 35.57 -3.06
C PRO A 73 7.31 35.98 -2.16
N LYS A 74 7.23 37.14 -1.51
CA LYS A 74 8.29 37.66 -0.62
C LYS A 74 8.74 36.60 0.40
N GLY A 75 10.04 36.31 0.44
CA GLY A 75 10.67 35.27 1.25
C GLY A 75 10.84 33.90 0.56
N VAL A 76 10.35 33.74 -0.68
CA VAL A 76 10.36 32.45 -1.41
C VAL A 76 11.15 32.57 -2.71
N GLU A 77 12.33 31.96 -2.75
CA GLU A 77 13.21 31.91 -3.93
C GLU A 77 12.70 30.86 -4.95
N ASN A 78 12.50 31.27 -6.19
CA ASN A 78 12.11 30.42 -7.32
C ASN A 78 13.10 30.57 -8.46
N ILE A 79 13.37 29.47 -9.16
CA ILE A 79 14.12 29.45 -10.40
C ILE A 79 13.15 29.82 -11.53
N THR A 80 13.42 30.89 -12.26
CA THR A 80 12.55 31.36 -13.35
C THR A 80 13.05 30.98 -14.73
N SER A 81 14.37 30.84 -14.89
CA SER A 81 15.00 30.51 -16.15
C SER A 81 16.24 29.64 -15.92
N VAL A 82 16.57 28.81 -16.90
CA VAL A 82 17.77 27.98 -16.95
C VAL A 82 18.37 28.06 -18.35
N THR A 83 19.67 28.35 -18.41
CA THR A 83 20.45 28.48 -19.65
C THR A 83 21.02 27.12 -20.04
N TYR A 84 20.24 26.28 -20.74
CA TYR A 84 20.64 24.89 -21.06
C TYR A 84 21.79 24.78 -22.08
N ASP A 85 22.04 25.84 -22.84
CA ASP A 85 23.15 26.02 -23.77
C ASP A 85 24.45 26.47 -23.07
N HIS A 86 24.45 26.61 -21.74
CA HIS A 86 25.64 26.97 -20.98
C HIS A 86 26.76 25.93 -21.13
N ARG A 87 28.00 26.41 -21.34
CA ARG A 87 29.19 25.58 -21.61
C ARG A 87 29.38 24.46 -20.59
N ASP A 88 29.18 24.74 -19.31
CA ASP A 88 29.36 23.76 -18.23
C ASP A 88 28.30 22.66 -18.25
N ILE A 89 27.10 22.91 -18.79
CA ILE A 89 26.05 21.87 -18.96
C ILE A 89 26.38 21.00 -20.19
N LEU A 90 26.79 21.63 -21.29
CA LEU A 90 27.11 20.92 -22.54
C LEU A 90 28.35 20.02 -22.42
N LEU A 91 29.39 20.49 -21.71
CA LEU A 91 30.62 19.73 -21.50
C LEU A 91 30.50 18.68 -20.40
N PHE A 92 29.45 18.73 -19.58
CA PHE A 92 29.24 17.78 -18.49
C PHE A 92 28.90 16.39 -19.03
N ARG A 93 29.67 15.39 -18.60
CA ARG A 93 29.46 13.97 -18.90
C ARG A 93 29.29 13.20 -17.61
N TYR A 94 28.25 12.37 -17.55
CA TYR A 94 27.98 11.46 -16.44
C TYR A 94 27.67 10.06 -16.97
N LYS A 95 27.94 9.01 -16.20
CA LYS A 95 27.53 7.65 -16.58
C LYS A 95 26.06 7.48 -16.28
N LYS A 96 25.27 6.94 -17.23
CA LYS A 96 23.83 6.68 -17.02
C LYS A 96 23.56 5.79 -15.80
N SER A 97 24.51 4.91 -15.45
CA SER A 97 24.48 4.04 -14.26
C SER A 97 24.67 4.77 -12.94
N GLU A 98 25.27 5.97 -12.91
CA GLU A 98 25.51 6.76 -11.68
C GLU A 98 24.24 7.46 -11.20
N THR A 99 23.11 7.29 -11.88
CA THR A 99 21.85 7.85 -11.40
C THR A 99 21.32 6.90 -10.34
N THR A 100 21.35 7.30 -9.06
CA THR A 100 20.33 6.78 -8.15
C THR A 100 19.00 7.16 -8.75
N LYS A 101 18.40 6.27 -9.55
CA LYS A 101 16.97 6.31 -9.83
C LYS A 101 16.25 5.99 -8.51
N LYS A 102 16.31 6.90 -7.55
CA LYS A 102 15.10 7.25 -6.82
C LYS A 102 14.39 8.21 -7.75
N VAL A 103 13.65 7.64 -8.69
CA VAL A 103 12.64 8.34 -9.45
C VAL A 103 11.72 8.98 -8.41
N VAL A 104 11.91 10.26 -8.10
CA VAL A 104 10.92 11.09 -7.40
C VAL A 104 10.15 11.87 -8.46
N ASP A 105 9.69 11.13 -9.47
CA ASP A 105 8.52 11.43 -10.27
C ASP A 105 8.07 10.12 -10.93
N GLY A 106 7.75 9.19 -10.07
CA GLY A 106 6.61 8.33 -10.30
C GLY A 106 5.68 8.71 -9.17
N VAL A 107 4.42 8.93 -9.48
CA VAL A 107 3.42 8.26 -8.65
C VAL A 107 3.98 6.84 -8.50
N GLU A 108 4.56 6.47 -7.34
CA GLU A 108 4.57 5.04 -7.00
C GLU A 108 3.10 4.73 -7.12
N GLU A 109 2.74 4.09 -8.24
CA GLU A 109 1.36 3.79 -8.53
C GLU A 109 0.87 3.10 -7.28
N PHE A 110 0.02 3.80 -6.53
CA PHE A 110 -0.28 3.40 -5.18
C PHE A 110 -0.95 2.03 -5.34
N VAL A 111 -0.23 0.97 -4.97
CA VAL A 111 -0.76 -0.38 -5.08
C VAL A 111 -1.54 -0.62 -3.80
N PRO A 112 -2.88 -0.66 -3.85
CA PRO A 112 -3.66 -0.92 -2.67
C PRO A 112 -3.37 -2.33 -2.13
N PRO A 113 -3.47 -2.54 -0.82
CA PRO A 113 -3.49 -3.88 -0.27
C PRO A 113 -4.59 -4.73 -0.92
N THR A 114 -4.26 -5.96 -1.28
CA THR A 114 -5.24 -6.91 -1.81
C THR A 114 -5.72 -7.84 -0.71
N MET A 115 -7.00 -8.22 -0.76
CA MET A 115 -7.62 -9.15 0.18
C MET A 115 -8.03 -10.42 -0.55
N GLU A 116 -7.58 -11.56 -0.02
CA GLU A 116 -7.93 -12.89 -0.53
C GLU A 116 -8.58 -13.72 0.59
N GLU A 117 -9.69 -14.38 0.29
CA GLU A 117 -10.30 -15.37 1.19
C GLU A 117 -9.48 -16.67 1.11
N VAL A 118 -8.98 -17.10 2.26
CA VAL A 118 -8.07 -18.23 2.40
C VAL A 118 -8.50 -19.15 3.55
N TYR A 119 -7.94 -20.35 3.58
CA TYR A 119 -8.34 -21.41 4.50
C TYR A 119 -7.12 -21.93 5.23
N GLN A 120 -7.19 -21.92 6.56
CA GLN A 120 -6.15 -22.42 7.42
C GLN A 120 -6.40 -23.89 7.77
N VAL A 121 -5.33 -24.70 7.71
CA VAL A 121 -5.34 -26.11 8.14
C VAL A 121 -5.71 -26.18 9.63
N SER A 122 -6.88 -26.75 9.89
CA SER A 122 -7.50 -26.89 11.22
C SER A 122 -7.10 -28.21 11.89
N GLY A 123 -7.43 -28.36 13.18
CA GLY A 123 -7.26 -29.65 13.87
C GLY A 123 -8.05 -30.78 13.20
N ASP A 124 -9.24 -30.48 12.70
CA ASP A 124 -10.14 -31.44 12.06
C ASP A 124 -9.61 -31.97 10.72
N THR A 125 -8.74 -31.21 10.05
CA THR A 125 -8.26 -31.54 8.69
C THR A 125 -6.77 -31.92 8.65
N ILE A 126 -6.08 -31.83 9.79
CA ILE A 126 -4.61 -31.98 9.84
C ILE A 126 -4.13 -33.36 9.40
N GLU A 127 -4.87 -34.43 9.66
CA GLU A 127 -4.46 -35.79 9.30
C GLU A 127 -4.35 -35.96 7.77
N PHE A 128 -5.33 -35.44 7.03
CA PHE A 128 -5.29 -35.38 5.57
C PHE A 128 -4.12 -34.51 5.08
N PHE A 129 -3.98 -33.29 5.63
CA PHE A 129 -2.97 -32.34 5.19
C PHE A 129 -1.54 -32.82 5.48
N ARG A 130 -1.32 -33.56 6.58
CA ARG A 130 -0.02 -34.19 6.88
C ARG A 130 0.38 -35.20 5.81
N ALA A 131 -0.57 -36.00 5.30
CA ALA A 131 -0.32 -36.92 4.18
C ALA A 131 -0.03 -36.19 2.84
N CYS A 132 -0.29 -34.88 2.79
CA CYS A 132 0.03 -33.99 1.68
C CYS A 132 1.31 -33.18 1.93
N GLY A 133 2.02 -33.38 3.05
CA GLY A 133 3.22 -32.60 3.40
C GLY A 133 2.92 -31.19 3.91
N LYS A 134 1.71 -30.95 4.43
CA LYS A 134 1.25 -29.66 4.94
C LYS A 134 1.13 -29.67 6.46
N CYS A 135 1.32 -28.51 7.08
CA CYS A 135 1.38 -28.37 8.55
C CYS A 135 0.15 -27.68 9.14
N LYS A 136 -0.08 -27.88 10.45
CA LYS A 136 -1.16 -27.19 11.17
C LYS A 136 -0.89 -25.69 11.15
N GLY A 137 -1.91 -24.91 10.82
CA GLY A 137 -1.80 -23.47 10.74
C GLY A 137 -1.32 -22.93 9.38
N GLU A 138 -0.92 -23.79 8.44
CA GLU A 138 -0.64 -23.38 7.06
C GLU A 138 -1.92 -22.84 6.41
N VAL A 139 -1.76 -21.81 5.57
CA VAL A 139 -2.88 -21.07 4.97
C VAL A 139 -2.84 -21.26 3.47
N LEU A 140 -3.96 -21.67 2.89
CA LEU A 140 -4.09 -22.03 1.49
C LEU A 140 -5.26 -21.29 0.85
N SER A 141 -5.10 -20.84 -0.39
CA SER A 141 -6.19 -20.35 -1.22
C SER A 141 -7.11 -21.49 -1.64
N ARG A 142 -8.30 -21.14 -2.14
CA ARG A 142 -9.25 -22.12 -2.67
C ARG A 142 -8.63 -22.97 -3.80
N LEU A 143 -7.78 -22.36 -4.64
CA LEU A 143 -7.11 -23.03 -5.74
C LEU A 143 -6.02 -23.98 -5.23
N GLU A 144 -5.20 -23.51 -4.27
CA GLU A 144 -4.15 -24.33 -3.65
C GLU A 144 -4.74 -25.56 -2.94
N VAL A 145 -5.86 -25.42 -2.22
CA VAL A 145 -6.57 -26.57 -1.62
C VAL A 145 -7.02 -27.55 -2.71
N ARG A 146 -7.53 -27.06 -3.83
CA ARG A 146 -8.00 -27.91 -4.94
C ARG A 146 -6.84 -28.69 -5.53
N GLU A 147 -5.72 -28.03 -5.77
CA GLU A 147 -4.49 -28.66 -6.30
C GLU A 147 -3.94 -29.72 -5.35
N VAL A 148 -3.88 -29.44 -4.05
CA VAL A 148 -3.43 -30.40 -3.03
C VAL A 148 -4.32 -31.64 -3.03
N VAL A 149 -5.64 -31.46 -3.02
CA VAL A 149 -6.61 -32.57 -3.05
C VAL A 149 -6.51 -33.36 -4.34
N THR A 150 -6.45 -32.69 -5.50
CA THR A 150 -6.32 -33.36 -6.80
C THR A 150 -5.03 -34.15 -6.90
N THR A 151 -3.91 -33.58 -6.44
CA THR A 151 -2.61 -34.25 -6.44
C THR A 151 -2.63 -35.48 -5.53
N TYR A 152 -3.22 -35.35 -4.33
CA TYR A 152 -3.38 -36.46 -3.40
C TYR A 152 -4.17 -37.62 -4.02
N ILE A 153 -5.37 -37.34 -4.54
CA ILE A 153 -6.29 -38.34 -5.10
C ILE A 153 -5.67 -39.06 -6.30
N LYS A 154 -5.01 -38.32 -7.20
CA LYS A 154 -4.35 -38.90 -8.38
C LYS A 154 -3.16 -39.77 -7.99
N ARG A 155 -2.30 -39.30 -7.07
CA ARG A 155 -1.13 -40.03 -6.58
C ARG A 155 -1.53 -41.36 -5.92
N LYS A 156 -2.63 -41.37 -5.17
CA LYS A 156 -3.16 -42.56 -4.49
C LYS A 156 -4.10 -43.40 -5.36
N LYS A 157 -4.37 -42.98 -6.60
CA LYS A 157 -5.28 -43.65 -7.56
C LYS A 157 -6.67 -43.94 -6.96
N LEU A 158 -7.24 -42.97 -6.27
CA LEU A 158 -8.51 -43.14 -5.53
C LEU A 158 -9.77 -42.93 -6.39
N VAL A 159 -9.63 -42.70 -7.69
CA VAL A 159 -10.78 -42.53 -8.58
C VAL A 159 -11.20 -43.88 -9.11
N ASP A 160 -12.46 -44.22 -8.92
CA ASP A 160 -13.05 -45.41 -9.51
C ASP A 160 -13.18 -45.24 -11.04
N PRO A 161 -12.61 -46.15 -11.86
CA PRO A 161 -12.65 -46.02 -13.33
C PRO A 161 -14.05 -46.08 -13.93
N SER A 162 -15.00 -46.77 -13.27
CA SER A 162 -16.35 -46.99 -13.76
C SER A 162 -17.29 -45.85 -13.38
N THR A 163 -17.26 -45.43 -12.11
CA THR A 163 -18.20 -44.42 -11.57
C THR A 163 -17.62 -43.01 -11.59
N LYS A 164 -16.30 -42.85 -11.79
CA LYS A 164 -15.56 -41.58 -11.68
C LYS A 164 -15.68 -40.92 -10.29
N MET A 165 -16.12 -41.67 -9.28
CA MET A 165 -16.21 -41.22 -7.90
C MET A 165 -14.88 -41.42 -7.17
N VAL A 166 -14.66 -40.63 -6.13
CA VAL A 166 -13.47 -40.69 -5.29
C VAL A 166 -13.73 -41.62 -4.10
N ASN A 167 -12.92 -42.67 -3.98
CA ASN A 167 -12.89 -43.56 -2.83
C ASN A 167 -12.27 -42.83 -1.63
N LEU A 168 -12.97 -42.85 -0.49
CA LEU A 168 -12.54 -42.16 0.72
C LEU A 168 -11.65 -43.08 1.58
N GLU A 169 -10.35 -42.87 1.52
CA GLU A 169 -9.40 -43.48 2.47
C GLU A 169 -9.53 -42.88 3.87
N PRO A 170 -9.05 -43.56 4.94
CA PRO A 170 -9.22 -43.09 6.32
C PRO A 170 -8.82 -41.63 6.57
N PRO A 171 -7.68 -41.09 6.06
CA PRO A 171 -7.33 -39.68 6.28
C PRO A 171 -8.29 -38.70 5.61
N LEU A 172 -8.80 -39.05 4.43
CA LEU A 172 -9.74 -38.20 3.69
C LEU A 172 -11.15 -38.31 4.28
N HIS A 173 -11.57 -39.52 4.65
CA HIS A 173 -12.84 -39.79 5.33
C HIS A 173 -12.94 -39.02 6.64
N GLY A 174 -11.94 -39.17 7.52
CA GLY A 174 -11.91 -38.50 8.83
C GLY A 174 -11.91 -36.97 8.73
N ALA A 175 -11.35 -36.40 7.66
CA ALA A 175 -11.34 -34.96 7.46
C ALA A 175 -12.71 -34.39 7.02
N ILE A 176 -13.50 -35.13 6.23
CA ILE A 176 -14.67 -34.57 5.51
C ILE A 176 -16.03 -35.19 5.87
N ILE A 177 -16.05 -36.34 6.55
CA ILE A 177 -17.28 -37.03 6.94
C ILE A 177 -17.57 -36.77 8.41
N ALA A 178 -18.77 -36.27 8.72
CA ALA A 178 -19.17 -36.08 10.11
C ALA A 178 -19.43 -37.44 10.78
N PRO A 179 -19.16 -37.62 12.08
CA PRO A 179 -19.38 -38.89 12.78
C PRO A 179 -20.81 -39.44 12.62
N LYS A 180 -21.80 -38.54 12.59
CA LYS A 180 -23.22 -38.88 12.39
C LYS A 180 -23.57 -39.47 11.02
N GLU A 181 -22.73 -39.24 10.00
CA GLU A 181 -22.95 -39.76 8.64
C GLU A 181 -22.49 -41.21 8.49
N GLY A 182 -21.73 -41.74 9.47
CA GLY A 182 -21.21 -43.09 9.44
C GLY A 182 -20.21 -43.34 8.31
N LEU A 183 -20.21 -44.55 7.76
CA LEU A 183 -19.25 -44.96 6.74
C LEU A 183 -19.72 -44.61 5.33
N VAL A 184 -19.28 -43.45 4.83
CA VAL A 184 -19.38 -43.09 3.41
C VAL A 184 -18.16 -43.60 2.64
N ARG A 185 -18.35 -44.46 1.63
CA ARG A 185 -17.23 -45.04 0.87
C ARG A 185 -16.72 -44.17 -0.27
N THR A 186 -17.64 -43.46 -0.94
CA THR A 186 -17.33 -42.74 -2.18
C THR A 186 -18.04 -41.40 -2.24
N LEU A 187 -17.37 -40.37 -2.78
CA LEU A 187 -17.96 -39.06 -3.04
C LEU A 187 -17.60 -38.53 -4.44
N LYS A 188 -18.42 -37.60 -4.95
CA LYS A 188 -18.04 -36.83 -6.15
C LYS A 188 -16.91 -35.84 -5.82
N TRP A 189 -16.10 -35.49 -6.81
CA TRP A 189 -15.00 -34.53 -6.68
C TRP A 189 -15.40 -33.22 -5.99
N ASP A 190 -16.48 -32.60 -6.43
CA ASP A 190 -16.94 -31.32 -5.87
C ASP A 190 -17.43 -31.45 -4.42
N GLN A 191 -17.98 -32.61 -4.05
CA GLN A 191 -18.37 -32.90 -2.66
C GLN A 191 -17.14 -33.05 -1.77
N VAL A 192 -16.10 -33.76 -2.23
CA VAL A 192 -14.84 -33.87 -1.49
C VAL A 192 -14.25 -32.49 -1.24
N PHE A 193 -14.15 -31.69 -2.30
CA PHE A 193 -13.57 -30.37 -2.23
C PHE A 193 -14.38 -29.41 -1.34
N SER A 194 -15.69 -29.31 -1.54
CA SER A 194 -16.55 -28.41 -0.75
C SER A 194 -16.60 -28.80 0.72
N ARG A 195 -16.68 -30.10 1.04
CA ARG A 195 -16.67 -30.58 2.42
C ARG A 195 -15.34 -30.34 3.10
N LEU A 196 -14.21 -30.62 2.45
CA LEU A 196 -12.89 -30.35 3.03
C LEU A 196 -12.72 -28.86 3.31
N LEU A 197 -13.04 -28.01 2.33
CA LEU A 197 -12.93 -26.56 2.46
C LEU A 197 -13.79 -26.03 3.62
N GLY A 198 -15.01 -26.56 3.79
CA GLY A 198 -15.91 -26.21 4.89
C GLY A 198 -15.45 -26.68 6.27
N ARG A 199 -14.48 -27.60 6.35
CA ARG A 199 -13.88 -28.10 7.60
C ARG A 199 -12.56 -27.39 7.96
N MET A 200 -12.02 -26.60 7.03
CA MET A 200 -10.87 -25.73 7.28
C MET A 200 -11.30 -24.45 8.01
N ALA A 201 -10.37 -23.81 8.72
CA ALA A 201 -10.66 -22.56 9.42
C ALA A 201 -10.60 -21.37 8.44
N PRO A 202 -11.67 -20.58 8.27
CA PRO A 202 -11.67 -19.45 7.36
C PRO A 202 -10.74 -18.34 7.87
N ALA A 203 -10.01 -17.74 6.94
CA ALA A 203 -9.13 -16.61 7.18
C ALA A 203 -9.11 -15.67 5.96
N VAL A 204 -8.54 -14.49 6.15
CA VAL A 204 -8.30 -13.54 5.08
C VAL A 204 -6.81 -13.23 5.05
N ARG A 205 -6.24 -13.31 3.87
CA ARG A 205 -4.86 -12.92 3.58
C ARG A 205 -4.90 -11.51 3.00
N ILE A 206 -4.17 -10.60 3.64
CA ILE A 206 -3.98 -9.24 3.15
C ILE A 206 -2.54 -9.13 2.67
N GLN A 207 -2.37 -8.80 1.39
CA GLN A 207 -1.06 -8.70 0.76
C GLN A 207 -0.78 -7.24 0.37
N ARG A 208 0.44 -6.81 0.60
CA ARG A 208 0.89 -5.46 0.21
C ARG A 208 2.29 -5.58 -0.37
N ALA A 209 2.53 -4.90 -1.48
CA ALA A 209 3.84 -4.87 -2.12
C ALA A 209 4.92 -4.40 -1.12
N GLY A 210 5.96 -5.22 -0.94
CA GLY A 210 7.07 -4.93 -0.03
C GLY A 210 6.84 -5.23 1.46
N PHE A 211 5.68 -5.78 1.84
CA PHE A 211 5.37 -6.17 3.23
C PHE A 211 5.02 -7.65 3.33
N PRO A 212 5.25 -8.29 4.49
CA PRO A 212 4.77 -9.64 4.76
C PRO A 212 3.24 -9.72 4.73
N ASP A 213 2.72 -10.86 4.29
CA ASP A 213 1.29 -11.14 4.30
C ASP A 213 0.72 -11.10 5.72
N ILE A 214 -0.40 -10.40 5.89
CA ILE A 214 -1.14 -10.35 7.14
C ILE A 214 -2.27 -11.38 7.06
N ILE A 215 -2.26 -12.35 7.98
CA ILE A 215 -3.33 -13.35 8.09
C ILE A 215 -4.27 -12.96 9.22
N LYS A 216 -5.52 -12.63 8.88
CA LYS A 216 -6.59 -12.39 9.83
C LYS A 216 -7.50 -13.62 9.90
N LYS A 217 -7.57 -14.24 11.07
CA LYS A 217 -8.42 -15.41 11.31
C LYS A 217 -9.83 -14.97 11.70
N GLY A 218 -10.83 -15.67 11.18
CA GLY A 218 -12.23 -15.39 11.53
C GLY A 218 -12.75 -14.06 11.00
N LYS A 219 -13.67 -13.44 11.75
CA LYS A 219 -14.32 -12.19 11.35
C LYS A 219 -13.38 -11.01 11.57
N ILE A 220 -13.01 -10.32 10.49
CA ILE A 220 -12.26 -9.06 10.57
C ILE A 220 -13.18 -7.96 11.13
N ASP A 221 -12.68 -7.22 12.12
CA ASP A 221 -13.35 -6.01 12.58
C ASP A 221 -13.36 -4.94 11.49
N PRO A 222 -14.54 -4.42 11.11
CA PRO A 222 -14.66 -3.44 10.05
C PRO A 222 -14.00 -2.12 10.43
N ILE A 223 -13.62 -1.35 9.41
CA ILE A 223 -13.24 0.04 9.54
C ILE A 223 -14.45 0.81 10.07
N GLU A 224 -14.27 1.50 11.19
CA GLU A 224 -15.34 2.22 11.88
C GLU A 224 -15.14 3.72 11.72
N MET A 225 -16.10 4.39 11.09
CA MET A 225 -16.12 5.83 10.91
C MET A 225 -17.18 6.47 11.80
N VAL A 226 -16.79 7.47 12.59
CA VAL A 226 -17.65 8.17 13.55
C VAL A 226 -17.53 9.68 13.35
N VAL A 227 -18.64 10.41 13.43
CA VAL A 227 -18.63 11.88 13.39
C VAL A 227 -19.05 12.43 14.75
N VAL A 228 -18.16 13.18 15.40
CA VAL A 228 -18.37 13.72 16.75
C VAL A 228 -18.37 15.25 16.71
N LYS A 229 -19.18 15.91 17.55
CA LYS A 229 -19.10 17.35 17.79
C LYS A 229 -18.14 17.61 18.96
N ARG A 230 -17.11 18.44 18.78
CA ARG A 230 -16.14 18.75 19.85
C ARG A 230 -16.36 20.11 20.54
N ALA A 231 -16.77 21.13 19.79
CA ALA A 231 -17.04 22.45 20.33
C ALA A 231 -18.02 23.22 19.44
N GLY A 232 -19.20 23.56 19.98
CA GLY A 232 -20.28 24.19 19.22
C GLY A 232 -20.69 23.36 17.99
N ASN A 233 -20.70 23.99 16.82
CA ASN A 233 -21.02 23.33 15.55
C ASN A 233 -19.81 22.65 14.88
N LYS A 234 -18.62 22.68 15.49
CA LYS A 234 -17.43 22.04 14.91
C LYS A 234 -17.54 20.51 15.05
N LYS A 235 -17.47 19.85 13.90
CA LYS A 235 -17.44 18.39 13.77
C LYS A 235 -16.02 17.90 13.54
N VAL A 236 -15.74 16.68 13.98
CA VAL A 236 -14.55 15.92 13.63
C VAL A 236 -14.99 14.52 13.17
N THR A 237 -14.28 13.95 12.20
CA THR A 237 -14.44 12.56 11.79
C THR A 237 -13.32 11.73 12.40
N LEU A 238 -13.69 10.64 13.07
CA LEU A 238 -12.79 9.69 13.69
C LEU A 238 -12.87 8.36 12.92
N LEU A 239 -11.72 7.74 12.68
CA LEU A 239 -11.61 6.49 11.96
C LEU A 239 -10.76 5.49 12.76
N TYR A 240 -11.22 4.24 12.82
CA TYR A 240 -10.59 3.16 13.57
C TYR A 240 -10.42 1.90 12.71
N ASN A 241 -9.58 0.98 13.16
CA ASN A 241 -9.34 -0.34 12.55
C ASN A 241 -8.78 -0.31 11.11
N VAL A 242 -8.23 0.82 10.66
CA VAL A 242 -7.68 0.97 9.31
C VAL A 242 -6.50 0.01 9.09
N GLY A 243 -5.59 -0.10 10.06
CA GLY A 243 -4.47 -1.05 10.03
C GLY A 243 -4.86 -2.52 9.97
N HIS A 244 -6.11 -2.88 10.28
CA HIS A 244 -6.56 -4.27 10.13
C HIS A 244 -6.58 -4.74 8.67
N PHE A 245 -6.58 -3.79 7.73
CA PHE A 245 -6.63 -4.01 6.29
C PHE A 245 -5.26 -3.80 5.62
N GLY A 246 -4.17 -3.80 6.39
CA GLY A 246 -2.81 -3.58 5.87
C GLY A 246 -2.54 -2.14 5.43
N ILE A 247 -3.43 -1.22 5.79
CA ILE A 247 -3.33 0.20 5.49
C ILE A 247 -2.55 0.89 6.61
N VAL A 248 -1.47 1.59 6.27
CA VAL A 248 -0.71 2.37 7.25
C VAL A 248 -1.47 3.66 7.57
N GLU A 249 -1.80 3.86 8.85
CA GLU A 249 -2.69 4.93 9.30
C GLU A 249 -2.13 6.32 8.99
N SER A 250 -0.81 6.52 9.10
CA SER A 250 -0.16 7.80 8.80
C SER A 250 -0.19 8.14 7.30
N GLU A 251 0.00 7.14 6.43
CA GLU A 251 -0.10 7.29 4.98
C GLU A 251 -1.54 7.60 4.56
N PHE A 252 -2.49 6.86 5.13
CA PHE A 252 -3.91 7.05 4.89
C PHE A 252 -4.37 8.44 5.37
N ALA A 253 -3.97 8.86 6.57
CA ALA A 253 -4.29 10.19 7.11
C ALA A 253 -3.78 11.30 6.18
N ARG A 254 -2.56 11.18 5.64
CA ARG A 254 -2.02 12.13 4.65
C ARG A 254 -2.86 12.18 3.37
N GLN A 255 -3.27 11.03 2.84
CA GLN A 255 -4.13 10.98 1.64
C GLN A 255 -5.50 11.64 1.90
N VAL A 256 -6.10 11.38 3.06
CA VAL A 256 -7.36 12.03 3.47
C VAL A 256 -7.17 13.53 3.67
N GLN A 257 -6.06 13.97 4.25
CA GLN A 257 -5.74 15.39 4.41
C GLN A 257 -5.74 16.14 3.06
N HIS A 258 -5.11 15.55 2.05
CA HIS A 258 -5.10 16.12 0.70
C HIS A 258 -6.49 16.08 0.06
N MET A 259 -7.21 14.96 0.16
CA MET A 259 -8.53 14.80 -0.46
C MET A 259 -9.62 15.68 0.16
N ALA A 260 -9.63 15.80 1.50
CA ALA A 260 -10.62 16.56 2.25
C ALA A 260 -10.22 18.03 2.48
N ALA A 261 -9.01 18.44 2.07
CA ALA A 261 -8.42 19.75 2.37
C ALA A 261 -8.54 20.11 3.86
N ALA A 262 -8.32 19.12 4.74
CA ALA A 262 -8.57 19.20 6.17
C ALA A 262 -7.39 18.69 6.99
N SER A 263 -7.13 19.30 8.15
CA SER A 263 -6.08 18.83 9.05
C SER A 263 -6.39 17.43 9.59
N THR A 264 -5.37 16.57 9.63
CA THR A 264 -5.47 15.21 10.15
C THR A 264 -4.42 14.95 11.24
N SER A 265 -4.71 14.00 12.12
CA SER A 265 -3.78 13.53 13.14
C SER A 265 -3.99 12.04 13.41
N VAL A 266 -2.93 11.36 13.82
CA VAL A 266 -2.95 9.93 14.15
C VAL A 266 -2.44 9.77 15.58
N GLY A 267 -3.15 9.00 16.40
CA GLY A 267 -2.79 8.81 17.80
C GLY A 267 -3.58 7.67 18.46
N PRO A 268 -3.33 7.39 19.74
CA PRO A 268 -4.09 6.39 20.48
C PRO A 268 -5.55 6.85 20.67
N ALA A 269 -6.49 5.92 20.59
CA ALA A 269 -7.90 6.18 20.84
C ALA A 269 -8.20 6.23 22.36
N GLU A 270 -8.81 7.31 22.82
CA GLU A 270 -9.11 7.51 24.26
C GLU A 270 -10.31 6.68 24.78
N HIS A 271 -11.25 6.33 23.91
CA HIS A 271 -12.50 5.64 24.27
C HIS A 271 -12.66 4.26 23.62
N LYS A 272 -11.54 3.63 23.25
CA LYS A 272 -11.49 2.30 22.65
C LYS A 272 -10.50 1.43 23.42
N PRO A 273 -10.53 0.10 23.23
CA PRO A 273 -9.57 -0.80 23.86
C PRO A 273 -8.12 -0.33 23.67
N GLN A 274 -7.29 -0.56 24.70
CA GLN A 274 -5.89 -0.16 24.69
C GLN A 274 -5.16 -0.66 23.43
N GLY A 275 -4.37 0.22 22.81
CA GLY A 275 -3.66 -0.09 21.56
C GLY A 275 -4.45 0.20 20.28
N THR A 276 -5.72 0.61 20.38
CA THR A 276 -6.48 1.08 19.20
C THR A 276 -5.91 2.40 18.69
N ILE A 277 -5.52 2.44 17.41
CA ILE A 277 -5.09 3.66 16.72
C ILE A 277 -6.33 4.38 16.16
N GLN A 278 -6.37 5.70 16.37
CA GLN A 278 -7.37 6.61 15.84
C GLN A 278 -6.74 7.52 14.80
N ILE A 279 -7.41 7.66 13.65
CA ILE A 279 -7.19 8.75 12.72
C ILE A 279 -8.29 9.79 12.97
N LEU A 280 -7.88 11.03 13.23
CA LEU A 280 -8.77 12.17 13.39
C LEU A 280 -8.65 13.08 12.19
N VAL A 281 -9.80 13.50 11.64
CA VAL A 281 -9.92 14.45 10.54
C VAL A 281 -10.81 15.60 10.97
N GLN A 282 -10.36 16.83 10.74
CA GLN A 282 -11.16 18.03 11.04
C GLN A 282 -12.36 18.15 10.08
N GLY A 283 -13.54 18.47 10.60
CA GLY A 283 -14.78 18.56 9.82
C GLY A 283 -15.50 17.23 9.66
N ASN A 284 -16.50 17.19 8.76
CA ASN A 284 -17.15 15.96 8.33
C ASN A 284 -16.56 15.52 6.98
N ALA A 285 -15.61 14.59 7.01
CA ALA A 285 -14.90 14.06 5.84
C ALA A 285 -15.37 12.65 5.43
N THR A 286 -16.60 12.27 5.83
CA THR A 286 -17.13 10.91 5.63
C THR A 286 -17.22 10.49 4.16
N LEU A 287 -17.50 11.43 3.25
CA LEU A 287 -17.59 11.17 1.82
C LEU A 287 -16.22 10.86 1.23
N GLU A 288 -15.23 11.70 1.54
CA GLU A 288 -13.87 11.62 1.04
C GLU A 288 -13.20 10.34 1.55
N ILE A 289 -13.35 10.03 2.84
CA ILE A 289 -12.85 8.79 3.44
C ILE A 289 -13.51 7.56 2.79
N ALA A 290 -14.83 7.58 2.60
CA ALA A 290 -15.55 6.47 1.97
C ALA A 290 -15.07 6.22 0.54
N LYS A 291 -14.93 7.28 -0.26
CA LYS A 291 -14.39 7.20 -1.63
C LYS A 291 -12.99 6.61 -1.64
N LEU A 292 -12.09 7.13 -0.80
CA LEU A 292 -10.72 6.64 -0.72
C LEU A 292 -10.69 5.13 -0.39
N LEU A 293 -11.45 4.71 0.62
CA LEU A 293 -11.51 3.29 1.01
C LEU A 293 -12.07 2.38 -0.10
N THR A 294 -13.13 2.80 -0.80
CA THR A 294 -13.78 1.93 -1.78
C THR A 294 -13.16 1.98 -3.18
N GLU A 295 -12.70 3.15 -3.62
CA GLU A 295 -12.23 3.37 -5.00
C GLU A 295 -10.71 3.19 -5.11
N THR A 296 -9.96 3.63 -4.09
CA THR A 296 -8.49 3.56 -4.11
C THR A 296 -7.98 2.30 -3.42
N TYR A 297 -8.51 1.98 -2.22
CA TYR A 297 -8.10 0.80 -1.46
C TYR A 297 -8.91 -0.47 -1.77
N ASN A 298 -9.94 -0.37 -2.61
CA ASN A 298 -10.82 -1.48 -2.98
C ASN A 298 -11.41 -2.24 -1.78
N ILE A 299 -11.66 -1.55 -0.66
CA ILE A 299 -12.25 -2.16 0.54
C ILE A 299 -13.75 -2.40 0.30
N PRO A 300 -14.25 -3.65 0.39
CA PRO A 300 -15.67 -3.93 0.25
C PRO A 300 -16.49 -3.20 1.30
N LYS A 301 -17.63 -2.63 0.88
CA LYS A 301 -18.53 -1.87 1.77
C LYS A 301 -18.99 -2.64 3.02
N LYS A 302 -19.05 -3.98 2.96
CA LYS A 302 -19.35 -4.85 4.12
C LYS A 302 -18.36 -4.69 5.29
N TYR A 303 -17.15 -4.18 5.01
CA TYR A 303 -16.10 -3.93 6.00
C TYR A 303 -16.00 -2.46 6.42
N ILE A 304 -16.96 -1.61 6.06
CA ILE A 304 -16.96 -0.19 6.41
C ILE A 304 -18.25 0.14 7.15
N LYS A 305 -18.13 0.54 8.42
CA LYS A 305 -19.24 1.06 9.24
C LYS A 305 -19.21 2.59 9.25
N GLY A 306 -20.39 3.22 9.23
CA GLY A 306 -20.53 4.68 9.22
C GLY A 306 -20.74 5.30 7.83
N LEU A 307 -20.95 4.48 6.78
CA LEU A 307 -21.28 4.98 5.44
C LEU A 307 -22.62 5.73 5.40
N GLU A 308 -23.53 5.42 6.32
CA GLU A 308 -24.80 6.10 6.55
C GLU A 308 -24.64 7.54 7.08
N LEU A 309 -23.46 7.90 7.60
CA LEU A 309 -23.14 9.24 8.11
C LEU A 309 -22.80 10.25 7.00
N ILE A 310 -22.70 9.79 5.76
CA ILE A 310 -22.41 10.63 4.59
C ILE A 310 -23.57 11.62 4.35
N PRO A 311 -23.32 12.94 4.28
CA PRO A 311 -24.36 13.94 4.06
C PRO A 311 -25.14 13.70 2.76
N LYS A 312 -26.47 13.62 2.86
CA LYS A 312 -27.37 13.30 1.74
C LYS A 312 -27.32 14.29 0.55
N GLY A 313 -26.76 15.48 0.73
CA GLY A 313 -26.64 16.53 -0.30
C GLY A 313 -25.33 16.58 -1.10
N ARG A 314 -24.33 15.74 -0.79
CA ARG A 314 -23.05 15.68 -1.51
C ARG A 314 -22.89 14.44 -2.41
N LYS A 315 -23.99 13.76 -2.74
CA LYS A 315 -23.97 12.71 -3.77
C LYS A 315 -23.63 13.37 -5.11
N GLY A 316 -22.35 13.34 -5.47
CA GLY A 316 -21.87 13.75 -6.78
C GLY A 316 -22.62 12.98 -7.86
N VAL A 317 -23.14 13.75 -8.80
CA VAL A 317 -23.67 13.37 -10.11
C VAL A 317 -22.82 12.25 -10.71
N ASN A 318 -23.43 11.07 -10.92
CA ASN A 318 -22.92 10.13 -11.91
C ASN A 318 -23.13 10.78 -13.29
N LYS A 319 -22.04 11.08 -13.97
CA LYS A 319 -21.96 11.13 -15.43
C LYS A 319 -20.81 10.25 -15.85
#